data_AF-A0A4Y9SX84-F1
#
_entry.id   AF-A0A4Y9SX84-F1
#
_cell.length_a   1.000
_cell.length_b   1.000
_cell.length_c   1.000
_cell.angle_alpha   90.00
_cell.angle_beta   90.00
_cell.angle_gamma   90.00
#
_symmetry.space_group_name_H-M   'P 1'
#
loop_
_entity.id
_entity.type
_entity.pdbx_description
1 polymer ?
#
loop_
_entity_poly.entity_id
_entity_poly.type
_entity_poly.pdbx_seq_one_letter_code
_entity_poly.pdbx_strand_id
1 'polypeptide(L)'
;MAPVRFLRAAEPGLDAKVAFLRHPSSYPEATYRVEALETHMSWVFLLDDVVYKLKKPVCYELQDFRSVSARLHFCQEELRLNLRLAPHVYLGLVPLTVERHHLALAGKGRVVDWLVRMWRLPAEQMLDYAIMNRRLRDGDVMRLVERLVAFYLALAPEPVSAERYRDRFLGQLTASSRELSQGREDLPEAHVQALCEAQLAALRALGPLLDERARTGRIVEGHGDLRPEHVYLGTPLAVIDCLEFARELRVADMADELAFLALECERLGAAEAGDAILRSYRLLSGDDPPAPLLHFYQSCRASTRAVIATRHLLDSKFRHSPHWIRRACHYLELAEEHIACACA
;
A
#
# COMPACT_ATOMS: atom_id res chain seq x y z
N MET A 1 -17.29 24.33 50.66
CA MET A 1 -17.11 23.07 49.91
C MET A 1 -16.22 23.35 48.71
N ALA A 2 -14.97 22.88 48.72
CA ALA A 2 -14.09 23.00 47.56
C ALA A 2 -14.63 22.12 46.42
N PRO A 3 -14.59 22.57 45.16
CA PRO A 3 -15.04 21.74 44.04
C PRO A 3 -14.07 20.57 43.89
N VAL A 4 -14.61 19.35 43.95
CA VAL A 4 -13.88 18.13 43.62
C VAL A 4 -13.48 18.25 42.14
N ARG A 5 -12.20 18.57 41.89
CA ARG A 5 -11.60 18.38 40.59
C ARG A 5 -11.62 16.87 40.33
N PHE A 6 -12.58 16.41 39.52
CA PHE A 6 -12.43 15.13 38.85
C PHE A 6 -11.17 15.22 37.99
N LEU A 7 -10.06 14.74 38.53
CA LEU A 7 -8.86 14.44 37.74
C LEU A 7 -9.34 13.45 36.67
N ARG A 8 -9.53 13.95 35.44
CA ARG A 8 -9.70 13.08 34.28
C ARG A 8 -8.51 12.13 34.31
N ALA A 9 -8.76 10.85 34.54
CA ALA A 9 -7.74 9.83 34.39
C ALA A 9 -7.07 10.04 33.03
N ALA A 10 -5.73 10.13 33.01
CA ALA A 10 -4.98 10.27 31.78
C ALA A 10 -5.42 9.16 30.81
N GLU A 11 -5.66 9.51 29.55
CA GLU A 11 -6.02 8.51 28.56
C GLU A 11 -4.89 7.47 28.44
N PRO A 12 -5.22 6.17 28.31
CA PRO A 12 -4.19 5.16 28.09
C PRO A 12 -3.35 5.54 26.87
N GLY A 13 -2.04 5.71 27.07
CA GLY A 13 -1.09 5.94 26.00
C GLY A 13 -0.99 4.73 25.05
N LEU A 14 -0.31 4.91 23.92
CA LEU A 14 -0.11 3.84 22.94
C LEU A 14 0.52 2.60 23.58
N ASP A 15 1.55 2.77 24.42
CA ASP A 15 2.27 1.65 25.04
C ASP A 15 1.36 0.81 25.94
N ALA A 16 0.46 1.45 26.70
CA ALA A 16 -0.51 0.75 27.54
C ALA A 16 -1.51 -0.06 26.69
N LYS A 17 -1.95 0.51 25.55
CA LYS A 17 -2.85 -0.16 24.60
C LYS A 17 -2.16 -1.36 23.95
N VAL A 18 -0.92 -1.20 23.50
CA VAL A 18 -0.12 -2.27 22.88
C VAL A 18 0.20 -3.36 23.90
N ALA A 19 0.55 -3.00 25.14
CA ALA A 19 0.77 -3.97 26.21
C ALA A 19 -0.48 -4.82 26.46
N PHE A 20 -1.65 -4.17 26.58
CA PHE A 20 -2.93 -4.89 26.69
C PHE A 20 -3.17 -5.83 25.51
N LEU A 21 -3.04 -5.35 24.27
CA LEU A 21 -3.27 -6.15 23.06
C LEU A 21 -2.23 -7.26 22.83
N ARG A 22 -1.08 -7.24 23.51
CA ARG A 22 -0.12 -8.37 23.44
C ARG A 22 -0.55 -9.57 24.29
N HIS A 23 -1.50 -9.41 25.20
CA HIS A 23 -1.92 -10.49 26.09
C HIS A 23 -3.03 -11.34 25.45
N PRO A 24 -2.86 -12.68 25.38
CA PRO A 24 -3.90 -13.59 24.87
C PRO A 24 -5.28 -13.42 25.51
N SER A 25 -5.32 -13.15 26.82
CA SER A 25 -6.56 -12.95 27.58
C SER A 25 -7.32 -11.65 27.27
N SER A 26 -6.75 -10.78 26.43
CA SER A 26 -7.39 -9.52 26.03
C SER A 26 -8.44 -9.69 24.94
N TYR A 27 -8.48 -10.87 24.31
CA TYR A 27 -9.32 -11.19 23.17
C TYR A 27 -10.49 -12.10 23.55
N PRO A 28 -11.65 -11.94 22.90
CA PRO A 28 -12.78 -12.84 23.11
C PRO A 28 -12.54 -14.23 22.51
N GLU A 29 -11.70 -14.33 21.46
CA GLU A 29 -11.28 -15.60 20.89
C GLU A 29 -10.29 -16.32 21.82
N ALA A 30 -10.46 -17.63 21.98
CA ALA A 30 -9.47 -18.46 22.64
C ALA A 30 -8.20 -18.47 21.77
N THR A 31 -7.10 -17.93 22.31
CA THR A 31 -5.79 -17.89 21.64
C THR A 31 -4.70 -18.21 22.65
N TYR A 32 -3.68 -18.93 22.21
CA TYR A 32 -2.54 -19.30 23.06
C TYR A 32 -1.41 -18.27 22.99
N ARG A 33 -1.33 -17.54 21.87
CA ARG A 33 -0.25 -16.59 21.60
C ARG A 33 -0.77 -15.43 20.77
N VAL A 34 -0.22 -14.25 21.03
CA VAL A 34 -0.38 -13.07 20.18
C VAL A 34 0.99 -12.67 19.66
N GLU A 35 1.15 -12.66 18.35
CA GLU A 35 2.32 -12.07 17.70
C GLU A 35 2.01 -10.62 17.35
N ALA A 36 2.80 -9.68 17.88
CA ALA A 36 2.64 -8.26 17.64
C ALA A 36 3.70 -7.76 16.66
N LEU A 37 3.25 -7.37 15.45
CA LEU A 37 4.09 -6.80 14.40
C LEU A 37 3.90 -5.28 14.39
N GLU A 38 5.00 -4.55 14.40
CA GLU A 38 4.98 -3.10 14.23
C GLU A 38 5.22 -2.75 12.76
N THR A 39 4.35 -1.91 12.21
CA THR A 39 4.53 -1.26 10.91
C THR A 39 4.80 0.23 11.11
N HIS A 40 5.06 0.95 10.01
CA HIS A 40 5.25 2.40 10.07
C HIS A 40 4.07 3.12 10.74
N MET A 41 2.83 2.69 10.44
CA MET A 41 1.61 3.40 10.86
C MET A 41 0.70 2.62 11.82
N SER A 42 0.93 1.33 12.03
CA SER A 42 0.03 0.48 12.81
C SER A 42 0.79 -0.60 13.59
N TRP A 43 0.15 -1.09 14.64
CA TRP A 43 0.44 -2.40 15.21
C TRP A 43 -0.54 -3.43 14.66
N VAL A 44 -0.04 -4.61 14.31
CA VAL A 44 -0.82 -5.76 13.83
C VAL A 44 -0.63 -6.89 14.84
N PHE A 45 -1.73 -7.38 15.40
CA PHE A 45 -1.76 -8.44 16.40
C PHE A 45 -2.34 -9.70 15.76
N LEU A 46 -1.47 -10.67 15.48
CA LEU A 46 -1.84 -11.95 14.88
C LEU A 46 -2.16 -12.95 16.00
N LEU A 47 -3.40 -13.41 16.03
CA LEU A 47 -3.84 -14.56 16.83
C LEU A 47 -3.81 -15.81 15.94
N ASP A 48 -4.35 -16.93 16.42
CA ASP A 48 -4.41 -18.18 15.65
C ASP A 48 -5.18 -17.99 14.34
N ASP A 49 -6.44 -17.54 14.40
CA ASP A 49 -7.30 -17.39 13.21
C ASP A 49 -7.63 -15.94 12.84
N VAL A 50 -7.43 -14.98 13.74
CA VAL A 50 -7.85 -13.58 13.54
C VAL A 50 -6.70 -12.60 13.73
N VAL A 51 -6.85 -11.43 13.12
CA VAL A 51 -5.90 -10.33 13.19
C VAL A 51 -6.61 -9.07 13.63
N TYR A 52 -5.96 -8.33 14.51
CA TYR A 52 -6.39 -7.00 14.92
C TYR A 52 -5.34 -5.97 14.53
N LYS A 53 -5.75 -4.91 13.84
CA LYS A 53 -4.86 -3.80 13.46
C LYS A 53 -5.23 -2.53 14.22
N LEU A 54 -4.28 -1.99 14.97
CA LEU A 54 -4.40 -0.72 15.71
C LEU A 54 -3.53 0.34 15.02
N LYS A 55 -4.14 1.45 14.59
CA LYS A 55 -3.38 2.58 14.02
C LYS A 55 -2.62 3.34 15.12
N LYS A 56 -1.38 3.75 14.82
CA LYS A 56 -0.52 4.55 15.71
C LYS A 56 -0.98 6.02 15.69
N PRO A 57 -0.84 6.78 16.79
CA PRO A 57 -1.15 8.20 16.86
C PRO A 57 -0.05 9.06 16.22
N VAL A 58 0.19 8.87 14.92
CA VAL A 58 1.25 9.54 14.15
C VAL A 58 0.66 10.60 13.21
N CYS A 59 1.49 11.55 12.79
CA CYS A 59 1.14 12.55 11.78
C CYS A 59 2.29 12.64 10.77
N TYR A 60 1.96 12.45 9.50
CA TYR A 60 2.86 12.61 8.36
C TYR A 60 2.22 13.57 7.35
N GLU A 61 2.88 13.81 6.22
CA GLU A 61 2.47 14.81 5.24
C GLU A 61 1.06 14.60 4.67
N LEU A 62 0.65 13.34 4.44
CA LEU A 62 -0.65 12.99 3.83
C LEU A 62 -1.63 12.36 4.83
N GLN A 63 -1.27 12.24 6.11
CA GLN A 63 -2.08 11.51 7.08
C GLN A 63 -1.91 12.04 8.51
N ASP A 64 -3.04 12.26 9.19
CA ASP A 64 -3.09 12.64 10.60
C ASP A 64 -3.91 11.63 11.38
N PHE A 65 -3.24 10.77 12.16
CA PHE A 65 -3.84 9.75 13.01
C PHE A 65 -3.80 10.15 14.50
N ARG A 66 -3.51 11.41 14.85
CA ARG A 66 -3.30 11.81 16.26
C ARG A 66 -4.55 11.64 17.11
N SER A 67 -5.72 12.00 16.59
CA SER A 67 -6.98 11.88 17.32
C SER A 67 -7.61 10.50 17.18
N VAL A 68 -8.38 10.08 18.20
CA VAL A 68 -9.16 8.84 18.16
C VAL A 68 -10.20 8.87 17.03
N SER A 69 -10.80 10.03 16.77
CA SER A 69 -11.78 10.21 15.68
C SER A 69 -11.13 10.07 14.30
N ALA A 70 -9.91 10.58 14.11
CA ALA A 70 -9.18 10.39 12.87
C ALA A 70 -8.83 8.91 12.66
N ARG A 71 -8.37 8.22 13.70
CA ARG A 71 -8.12 6.76 13.61
C ARG A 71 -9.39 5.97 13.31
N LEU A 72 -10.54 6.33 13.89
CA LEU A 72 -11.83 5.73 13.52
C LEU A 72 -12.12 5.93 12.02
N HIS A 73 -11.99 7.17 11.53
CA HIS A 73 -12.23 7.48 10.12
C HIS A 73 -11.37 6.62 9.18
N PHE A 74 -10.06 6.53 9.42
CA PHE A 74 -9.18 5.72 8.57
C PHE A 74 -9.37 4.21 8.76
N CYS A 75 -9.82 3.74 9.92
CA CYS A 75 -10.26 2.35 10.09
C CYS A 75 -11.52 2.06 9.25
N GLN A 76 -12.47 3.01 9.18
CA GLN A 76 -13.65 2.91 8.32
C GLN A 76 -13.27 2.93 6.83
N GLU A 77 -12.35 3.80 6.43
CA GLU A 77 -11.85 3.83 5.05
C GLU A 77 -11.13 2.54 4.67
N GLU A 78 -10.26 2.01 5.54
CA GLU A 78 -9.61 0.72 5.32
C GLU A 78 -10.64 -0.40 5.10
N LEU A 79 -11.68 -0.47 5.95
CA LEU A 79 -12.75 -1.44 5.80
C LEU A 79 -13.51 -1.24 4.48
N ARG A 80 -13.96 0.00 4.18
CA ARG A 80 -14.71 0.34 2.97
C ARG A 80 -13.94 -0.05 1.70
N LEU A 81 -12.66 0.27 1.65
CA LEU A 81 -11.82 0.07 0.48
C LEU A 81 -11.49 -1.40 0.25
N ASN A 82 -11.15 -2.13 1.31
CA ASN A 82 -10.71 -3.51 1.19
C ASN A 82 -11.86 -4.51 1.03
N LEU A 83 -13.07 -4.21 1.53
CA LEU A 83 -14.25 -5.06 1.27
C LEU A 83 -14.56 -5.25 -0.22
N ARG A 84 -14.08 -4.35 -1.11
CA ARG A 84 -14.27 -4.46 -2.57
C ARG A 84 -13.55 -5.67 -3.17
N LEU A 85 -12.37 -6.01 -2.65
CA LEU A 85 -11.51 -7.08 -3.16
C LEU A 85 -11.28 -8.22 -2.16
N ALA A 86 -11.64 -8.04 -0.89
CA ALA A 86 -11.48 -9.01 0.18
C ALA A 86 -12.67 -9.05 1.16
N PRO A 87 -13.93 -9.20 0.67
CA PRO A 87 -15.13 -9.11 1.52
C PRO A 87 -15.19 -10.19 2.60
N HIS A 88 -14.54 -11.33 2.39
CA HIS A 88 -14.50 -12.45 3.32
C HIS A 88 -13.33 -12.36 4.31
N VAL A 89 -12.43 -11.38 4.18
CA VAL A 89 -11.27 -11.19 5.06
C VAL A 89 -11.61 -10.22 6.19
N TYR A 90 -12.27 -9.10 5.88
CA TYR A 90 -12.53 -8.05 6.85
C TYR A 90 -13.81 -8.31 7.65
N LEU A 91 -13.68 -8.40 8.97
CA LEU A 91 -14.77 -8.76 9.90
C LEU A 91 -15.46 -7.53 10.52
N GLY A 92 -14.83 -6.36 10.46
CA GLY A 92 -15.40 -5.10 10.93
C GLY A 92 -14.49 -4.34 11.88
N LEU A 93 -15.07 -3.35 12.57
CA LEU A 93 -14.35 -2.52 13.53
C LEU A 93 -14.66 -2.94 14.97
N VAL A 94 -13.65 -2.90 15.82
CA VAL A 94 -13.76 -3.23 17.24
C VAL A 94 -13.28 -2.04 18.08
N PRO A 95 -14.12 -1.47 18.95
CA PRO A 95 -13.68 -0.38 19.81
C PRO A 95 -12.80 -0.93 20.93
N LEU A 96 -11.68 -0.25 21.18
CA LEU A 96 -10.91 -0.40 22.40
C LEU A 96 -11.49 0.56 23.44
N THR A 97 -11.94 0.02 24.56
CA THR A 97 -12.62 0.78 25.61
C THR A 97 -11.85 0.76 26.91
N VAL A 98 -12.07 1.79 27.75
CA VAL A 98 -11.57 1.85 29.12
C VAL A 98 -12.72 2.04 30.11
N GLU A 99 -12.78 1.18 31.12
CA GLU A 99 -13.71 1.29 32.25
C GLU A 99 -12.93 1.08 33.56
N ARG A 100 -13.05 2.02 34.50
CA ARG A 100 -12.35 1.96 35.80
C ARG A 100 -10.85 1.64 35.68
N HIS A 101 -10.17 2.21 34.67
CA HIS A 101 -8.76 2.00 34.32
C HIS A 101 -8.40 0.64 33.68
N HIS A 102 -9.38 -0.22 33.44
CA HIS A 102 -9.17 -1.49 32.74
C HIS A 102 -9.52 -1.34 31.26
N LEU A 103 -8.62 -1.79 30.39
CA LEU A 103 -8.86 -1.86 28.95
C LEU A 103 -9.68 -3.11 28.62
N ALA A 104 -10.57 -2.98 27.64
CA ALA A 104 -11.36 -4.09 27.11
C ALA A 104 -11.68 -3.87 25.63
N LEU A 105 -11.65 -4.94 24.83
CA LEU A 105 -12.20 -4.96 23.48
C LEU A 105 -13.73 -5.03 23.54
N ALA A 106 -14.41 -4.18 22.79
CA ALA A 106 -15.88 -4.14 22.74
C ALA A 106 -16.58 -4.03 24.12
N GLY A 107 -15.90 -3.42 25.10
CA GLY A 107 -16.45 -3.21 26.44
C GLY A 107 -17.49 -2.09 26.49
N LYS A 108 -18.10 -1.89 27.67
CA LYS A 108 -19.11 -0.84 27.92
C LYS A 108 -18.52 0.51 28.32
N GLY A 109 -17.20 0.57 28.45
CA GLY A 109 -16.46 1.76 28.85
C GLY A 109 -16.37 2.82 27.76
N ARG A 110 -15.61 3.88 28.05
CA ARG A 110 -15.33 4.95 27.08
C ARG A 110 -14.39 4.43 26.00
N VAL A 111 -14.70 4.69 24.73
CA VAL A 111 -13.81 4.36 23.61
C VAL A 111 -12.54 5.20 23.68
N VAL A 112 -11.39 4.54 23.61
CA VAL A 112 -10.04 5.14 23.61
C VAL A 112 -9.27 4.86 22.33
N ASP A 113 -9.72 3.89 21.53
CA ASP A 113 -9.20 3.63 20.18
C ASP A 113 -10.11 2.70 19.38
N TRP A 114 -9.74 2.44 18.13
CA TRP A 114 -10.44 1.51 17.25
C TRP A 114 -9.46 0.55 16.58
N LEU A 115 -9.89 -0.70 16.42
CA LEU A 115 -9.15 -1.72 15.69
C LEU A 115 -9.94 -2.18 14.48
N VAL A 116 -9.23 -2.53 13.40
CA VAL A 116 -9.78 -3.31 12.29
C VAL A 116 -9.57 -4.79 12.63
N ARG A 117 -10.65 -5.58 12.63
CA ARG A 117 -10.62 -7.04 12.84
C ARG A 117 -10.77 -7.74 11.50
N MET A 118 -9.93 -8.73 11.25
CA MET A 118 -9.91 -9.50 10.00
C MET A 118 -9.51 -10.95 10.24
N TRP A 119 -9.83 -11.85 9.32
CA TRP A 119 -9.30 -13.21 9.35
C TRP A 119 -7.79 -13.19 9.04
N ARG A 120 -7.06 -14.07 9.72
CA ARG A 120 -5.65 -14.31 9.44
C ARG A 120 -5.54 -15.08 8.12
N LEU A 121 -4.79 -14.51 7.19
CA LEU A 121 -4.45 -15.18 5.94
C LEU A 121 -3.15 -15.96 6.12
N PRO A 122 -3.12 -17.25 5.76
CA PRO A 122 -1.89 -18.04 5.79
C PRO A 122 -0.81 -17.42 4.89
N ALA A 123 0.34 -17.09 5.48
CA ALA A 123 1.43 -16.40 4.79
C ALA A 123 1.97 -17.20 3.59
N GLU A 124 1.95 -18.53 3.69
CA GLU A 124 2.39 -19.46 2.65
C GLU A 124 1.52 -19.46 1.39
N GLN A 125 0.34 -18.82 1.45
CA GLN A 125 -0.58 -18.66 0.33
C GLN A 125 -0.58 -17.22 -0.23
N MET A 126 0.29 -16.34 0.26
CA MET A 126 0.47 -15.00 -0.30
C MET A 126 1.29 -15.07 -1.60
N LEU A 127 1.04 -14.16 -2.54
CA LEU A 127 1.70 -14.15 -3.85
C LEU A 127 3.22 -13.89 -3.74
N ASP A 128 3.65 -13.01 -2.85
CA ASP A 128 5.08 -12.79 -2.57
C ASP A 128 5.77 -14.07 -2.09
N TYR A 129 5.15 -14.80 -1.17
CA TYR A 129 5.65 -16.08 -0.70
C TYR A 129 5.70 -17.11 -1.84
N ALA A 130 4.65 -17.19 -2.65
CA ALA A 130 4.61 -18.10 -3.78
C ALA A 130 5.71 -17.80 -4.81
N ILE A 131 5.99 -16.53 -5.09
CA ILE A 131 7.09 -16.11 -5.97
C ILE A 131 8.44 -16.48 -5.36
N MET A 132 8.72 -16.03 -4.12
CA MET A 132 10.02 -16.21 -3.47
C MET A 132 10.38 -17.69 -3.25
N ASN A 133 9.38 -18.55 -3.09
CA ASN A 133 9.57 -20.00 -2.89
C ASN A 133 9.36 -20.82 -4.17
N ARG A 134 9.17 -20.19 -5.33
CA ARG A 134 8.90 -20.86 -6.62
C ARG A 134 7.71 -21.84 -6.55
N ARG A 135 6.63 -21.41 -5.89
CA ARG A 135 5.37 -22.15 -5.66
C ARG A 135 4.18 -21.53 -6.39
N LEU A 136 4.39 -20.55 -7.25
CA LEU A 136 3.33 -20.01 -8.10
C LEU A 136 2.83 -21.12 -9.03
N ARG A 137 1.52 -21.42 -8.99
CA ARG A 137 0.94 -22.52 -9.77
C ARG A 137 0.39 -22.01 -11.10
N ASP A 138 0.27 -22.92 -12.05
CA ASP A 138 -0.42 -22.66 -13.30
C ASP A 138 -1.83 -22.13 -13.03
N GLY A 139 -2.17 -21.01 -13.69
CA GLY A 139 -3.46 -20.35 -13.56
C GLY A 139 -3.63 -19.41 -12.36
N ASP A 140 -2.71 -19.37 -11.38
CA ASP A 140 -2.81 -18.43 -10.25
C ASP A 140 -2.81 -16.97 -10.74
N VAL A 141 -1.94 -16.63 -11.70
CA VAL A 141 -1.89 -15.30 -12.34
C VAL A 141 -3.19 -15.00 -13.09
N MET A 142 -3.70 -15.95 -13.89
CA MET A 142 -4.95 -15.75 -14.64
C MET A 142 -6.12 -15.45 -13.69
N ARG A 143 -6.27 -16.26 -12.62
CA ARG A 143 -7.32 -16.08 -11.61
C ARG A 143 -7.24 -14.72 -10.90
N LEU A 144 -6.03 -14.27 -10.60
CA LEU A 144 -5.78 -12.95 -10.01
C LEU A 144 -6.21 -11.84 -10.97
N VAL A 145 -5.76 -11.91 -12.22
CA VAL A 145 -6.05 -10.85 -13.21
C VAL A 145 -7.52 -10.83 -13.60
N GLU A 146 -8.19 -11.99 -13.70
CA GLU A 146 -9.64 -12.07 -13.86
C GLU A 146 -10.36 -11.31 -12.74
N ARG A 147 -9.95 -11.51 -11.48
CA ARG A 147 -10.55 -10.79 -10.35
C ARG A 147 -10.29 -9.29 -10.42
N LEU A 148 -9.06 -8.88 -10.75
CA LEU A 148 -8.67 -7.46 -10.82
C LEU A 148 -9.37 -6.74 -11.98
N VAL A 149 -9.41 -7.33 -13.17
CA VAL A 149 -10.10 -6.76 -14.34
C VAL A 149 -11.60 -6.62 -14.06
N ALA A 150 -12.23 -7.66 -13.51
CA ALA A 150 -13.64 -7.58 -13.12
C ALA A 150 -13.90 -6.47 -12.10
N PHE A 151 -12.99 -6.27 -11.14
CA PHE A 151 -13.06 -5.17 -10.18
C PHE A 151 -12.94 -3.81 -10.86
N TYR A 152 -11.89 -3.60 -11.67
CA TYR A 152 -11.64 -2.30 -12.27
C TYR A 152 -12.69 -1.89 -13.30
N LEU A 153 -13.19 -2.84 -14.13
CA LEU A 153 -14.26 -2.57 -15.09
C LEU A 153 -15.61 -2.27 -14.44
N ALA A 154 -15.81 -2.66 -13.16
CA ALA A 154 -17.01 -2.33 -12.40
C ALA A 154 -16.92 -0.95 -11.72
N LEU A 155 -15.76 -0.28 -11.72
CA LEU A 155 -15.61 1.05 -11.15
C LEU A 155 -16.10 2.14 -12.12
N ALA A 156 -16.65 3.20 -11.54
CA ALA A 156 -16.90 4.42 -12.31
C ALA A 156 -15.57 5.10 -12.67
N PRO A 157 -15.42 5.61 -13.89
CA PRO A 157 -14.29 6.45 -14.25
C PRO A 157 -14.22 7.70 -13.38
N GLU A 158 -13.00 8.08 -12.99
CA GLU A 158 -12.75 9.31 -12.25
C GLU A 158 -12.66 10.51 -13.21
N PRO A 159 -13.32 11.63 -12.91
CA PRO A 159 -13.36 12.80 -13.78
C PRO A 159 -12.08 13.65 -13.67
N VAL A 160 -10.94 13.06 -14.04
CA VAL A 160 -9.64 13.75 -14.08
C VAL A 160 -9.39 14.28 -15.48
N SER A 161 -9.08 15.57 -15.61
CA SER A 161 -8.69 16.14 -16.90
C SER A 161 -7.33 15.60 -17.34
N ALA A 162 -7.13 15.51 -18.66
CA ALA A 162 -5.85 15.08 -19.24
C ALA A 162 -4.66 15.91 -18.71
N GLU A 163 -4.82 17.24 -18.64
CA GLU A 163 -3.82 18.15 -18.07
C GLU A 163 -3.49 17.81 -16.61
N ARG A 164 -4.50 17.68 -15.75
CA ARG A 164 -4.31 17.35 -14.33
C ARG A 164 -3.66 15.98 -14.15
N TYR A 165 -3.96 15.02 -15.04
CA TYR A 165 -3.35 13.71 -14.99
C TYR A 165 -1.85 13.76 -15.33
N ARG A 166 -1.44 14.51 -16.36
CA ARG A 166 -0.02 14.74 -16.67
C ARG A 166 0.71 15.53 -15.58
N ASP A 167 0.08 16.57 -15.05
CA ASP A 167 0.66 17.43 -14.00
C ASP A 167 0.98 16.63 -12.74
N ARG A 168 0.19 15.60 -12.43
CA ARG A 168 0.50 14.68 -11.34
C ARG A 168 1.84 13.97 -11.56
N PHE A 169 2.09 13.42 -12.75
CA PHE A 169 3.39 12.80 -13.04
C PHE A 169 4.51 13.82 -12.97
N LEU A 170 4.33 15.02 -13.54
CA LEU A 170 5.33 16.08 -13.46
C LEU A 170 5.69 16.42 -12.01
N GLY A 171 4.68 16.60 -11.15
CA GLY A 171 4.87 16.86 -9.72
C GLY A 171 5.56 15.72 -8.99
N GLN A 172 5.14 14.48 -9.25
CA GLN A 172 5.72 13.27 -8.66
C GLN A 172 7.18 13.07 -9.05
N LEU A 173 7.52 13.24 -10.33
CA LEU A 173 8.89 13.12 -10.84
C LEU A 173 9.79 14.21 -10.24
N THR A 174 9.32 15.45 -10.22
CA THR A 174 10.06 16.57 -9.62
C THR A 174 10.29 16.38 -8.13
N ALA A 175 9.27 15.91 -7.39
CA ALA A 175 9.39 15.63 -5.96
C ALA A 175 10.34 14.45 -5.69
N SER A 176 10.25 13.38 -6.48
CA SER A 176 11.10 12.20 -6.33
C SER A 176 12.57 12.53 -6.61
N SER A 177 12.84 13.28 -7.68
CA SER A 177 14.19 13.75 -8.00
C SER A 177 14.76 14.60 -6.87
N ARG A 178 14.02 15.60 -6.38
CA ARG A 178 14.46 16.43 -5.25
C ARG A 178 14.80 15.59 -4.02
N GLU A 179 13.94 14.64 -3.66
CA GLU A 179 14.12 13.84 -2.44
C GLU A 179 15.27 12.83 -2.56
N LEU A 180 15.42 12.21 -3.73
CA LEU A 180 16.52 11.27 -3.99
C LEU A 180 17.87 11.99 -4.08
N SER A 181 17.92 13.21 -4.62
CA SER A 181 19.14 14.04 -4.70
C SER A 181 19.56 14.64 -3.35
N GLN A 182 18.61 14.94 -2.45
CA GLN A 182 18.90 15.54 -1.12
C GLN A 182 19.45 14.52 -0.10
N GLY A 183 19.61 13.26 -0.51
CA GLY A 183 19.54 12.14 0.40
C GLY A 183 20.85 11.70 1.03
N ARG A 184 21.78 11.12 0.26
CA ARG A 184 22.80 10.20 0.81
C ARG A 184 24.08 10.17 -0.02
N GLU A 185 25.22 10.09 0.65
CA GLU A 185 26.54 9.83 0.02
C GLU A 185 26.55 8.53 -0.81
N ASP A 186 25.63 7.60 -0.53
CA ASP A 186 25.55 6.28 -1.17
C ASP A 186 24.70 6.24 -2.45
N LEU A 187 23.99 7.32 -2.82
CA LEU A 187 23.19 7.37 -4.05
C LEU A 187 23.86 8.27 -5.09
N PRO A 188 24.15 7.79 -6.31
CA PRO A 188 24.81 8.60 -7.32
C PRO A 188 23.85 9.71 -7.81
N GLU A 189 24.07 10.95 -7.37
CA GLU A 189 23.24 12.10 -7.75
C GLU A 189 23.08 12.25 -9.27
N ALA A 190 24.16 11.99 -10.03
CA ALA A 190 24.14 12.02 -11.49
C ALA A 190 23.16 11.01 -12.11
N HIS A 191 23.02 9.82 -11.51
CA HIS A 191 22.09 8.80 -11.97
C HIS A 191 20.63 9.23 -11.73
N VAL A 192 20.35 9.74 -10.53
CA VAL A 192 19.01 10.27 -10.18
C VAL A 192 18.61 11.41 -11.11
N GLN A 193 19.54 12.31 -11.43
CA GLN A 193 19.30 13.42 -12.34
C GLN A 193 19.02 12.93 -13.78
N ALA A 194 19.85 12.02 -14.30
CA ALA A 194 19.67 11.45 -15.64
C ALA A 194 18.34 10.69 -15.76
N LEU A 195 17.97 9.90 -14.73
CA LEU A 195 16.69 9.21 -14.64
C LEU A 195 15.52 10.19 -14.69
N CYS A 196 15.57 11.26 -13.89
CA CYS A 196 14.52 12.29 -13.88
C CYS A 196 14.38 12.97 -15.25
N GLU A 197 15.49 13.32 -15.89
CA GLU A 197 15.50 13.93 -17.22
C GLU A 197 14.88 13.00 -18.27
N ALA A 198 15.22 11.71 -18.25
CA ALA A 198 14.64 10.69 -19.13
C ALA A 198 13.13 10.51 -18.87
N GLN A 199 12.70 10.45 -17.61
CA GLN A 199 11.30 10.37 -17.21
C GLN A 199 10.50 11.59 -17.66
N LEU A 200 11.06 12.80 -17.53
CA LEU A 200 10.42 14.03 -18.00
C LEU A 200 10.34 14.10 -19.53
N ALA A 201 11.36 13.60 -20.25
CA ALA A 201 11.32 13.50 -21.70
C ALA A 201 10.24 12.50 -22.17
N ALA A 202 10.18 11.32 -21.55
CA ALA A 202 9.14 10.32 -21.81
C ALA A 202 7.74 10.84 -21.50
N LEU A 203 7.55 11.57 -20.38
CA LEU A 203 6.27 12.20 -20.04
C LEU A 203 5.78 13.15 -21.15
N ARG A 204 6.68 13.93 -21.75
CA ARG A 204 6.34 14.81 -22.88
C ARG A 204 5.98 14.00 -24.13
N ALA A 205 6.78 12.98 -24.46
CA ALA A 205 6.56 12.15 -25.65
C ALA A 205 5.27 11.31 -25.56
N LEU A 206 4.97 10.75 -24.38
CA LEU A 206 3.81 9.91 -24.12
C LEU A 206 2.57 10.71 -23.71
N GLY A 207 2.66 12.03 -23.61
CA GLY A 207 1.56 12.93 -23.24
C GLY A 207 0.25 12.65 -23.97
N PRO A 208 0.23 12.52 -25.31
CA PRO A 208 -1.00 12.18 -26.05
C PRO A 208 -1.64 10.85 -25.63
N LEU A 209 -0.84 9.85 -25.27
CA LEU A 209 -1.35 8.57 -24.78
C LEU A 209 -1.96 8.72 -23.39
N LEU A 210 -1.27 9.41 -22.47
CA LEU A 210 -1.81 9.70 -21.12
C LEU A 210 -3.14 10.47 -21.19
N ASP A 211 -3.24 11.41 -22.13
CA ASP A 211 -4.47 12.16 -22.37
C ASP A 211 -5.61 11.27 -22.84
N GLU A 212 -5.29 10.30 -23.71
CA GLU A 212 -6.26 9.32 -24.19
C GLU A 212 -6.75 8.45 -23.05
N ARG A 213 -5.86 8.00 -22.15
CA ARG A 213 -6.23 7.23 -20.95
C ARG A 213 -7.26 8.01 -20.10
N ALA A 214 -6.99 9.30 -19.86
CA ALA A 214 -7.90 10.17 -19.11
C ALA A 214 -9.25 10.38 -19.82
N ARG A 215 -9.23 10.62 -21.14
CA ARG A 215 -10.44 10.86 -21.94
C ARG A 215 -11.32 9.61 -22.13
N THR A 216 -10.72 8.43 -22.16
CA THR A 216 -11.43 7.15 -22.38
C THR A 216 -11.84 6.45 -21.08
N GLY A 217 -11.80 7.16 -19.95
CA GLY A 217 -12.28 6.66 -18.67
C GLY A 217 -11.44 5.53 -18.07
N ARG A 218 -10.13 5.52 -18.35
CA ARG A 218 -9.20 4.50 -17.84
C ARG A 218 -8.69 4.79 -16.43
N ILE A 219 -8.92 6.00 -15.94
CA ILE A 219 -8.54 6.45 -14.60
C ILE A 219 -9.69 6.13 -13.64
N VAL A 220 -9.39 5.40 -12.57
CA VAL A 220 -10.38 4.90 -11.60
C VAL A 220 -9.85 5.04 -10.17
N GLU A 221 -10.71 4.97 -9.16
CA GLU A 221 -10.27 4.85 -7.75
C GLU A 221 -9.90 3.39 -7.41
N GLY A 222 -8.68 3.00 -7.82
CA GLY A 222 -8.13 1.65 -7.71
C GLY A 222 -7.68 1.24 -6.30
N HIS A 223 -6.62 0.42 -6.26
CA HIS A 223 -5.97 -0.06 -5.03
C HIS A 223 -4.99 0.99 -4.47
N GLY A 224 -4.19 1.62 -5.35
CA GLY A 224 -3.21 2.65 -5.03
C GLY A 224 -1.84 2.14 -4.57
N ASP A 225 -1.74 0.85 -4.23
CA ASP A 225 -0.51 0.22 -3.73
C ASP A 225 -0.52 -1.32 -3.91
N LEU A 226 -0.85 -1.77 -5.12
CA LEU A 226 -1.06 -3.19 -5.44
C LEU A 226 0.28 -3.94 -5.54
N ARG A 227 0.60 -4.78 -4.55
CA ARG A 227 1.86 -5.53 -4.48
C ARG A 227 1.66 -7.02 -4.18
N PRO A 228 2.64 -7.89 -4.48
CA PRO A 228 2.53 -9.33 -4.22
C PRO A 228 2.20 -9.69 -2.77
N GLU A 229 2.76 -8.98 -1.78
CA GLU A 229 2.47 -9.24 -0.37
C GLU A 229 1.04 -8.87 0.06
N HIS A 230 0.27 -8.24 -0.82
CA HIS A 230 -1.13 -7.86 -0.60
C HIS A 230 -2.12 -8.81 -1.28
N VAL A 231 -1.63 -9.83 -2.00
CA VAL A 231 -2.46 -10.77 -2.77
C VAL A 231 -2.43 -12.14 -2.11
N TYR A 232 -3.59 -12.61 -1.68
CA TYR A 232 -3.79 -13.96 -1.16
C TYR A 232 -4.36 -14.88 -2.24
N LEU A 233 -3.59 -15.91 -2.60
CA LEU A 233 -3.89 -16.86 -3.68
C LEU A 233 -4.80 -18.03 -3.24
N GLY A 234 -5.28 -18.01 -2.00
CA GLY A 234 -6.22 -19.02 -1.52
C GLY A 234 -7.57 -18.97 -2.22
N THR A 235 -8.50 -19.78 -1.74
CA THR A 235 -9.89 -19.81 -2.23
C THR A 235 -10.82 -19.54 -1.06
N PRO A 236 -11.56 -18.42 -1.06
CA PRO A 236 -11.58 -17.39 -2.11
C PRO A 236 -10.30 -16.53 -2.18
N LEU A 237 -10.00 -16.01 -3.37
CA LEU A 237 -8.88 -15.09 -3.61
C LEU A 237 -9.18 -13.72 -2.97
N ALA A 238 -8.18 -13.08 -2.38
CA ALA A 238 -8.32 -11.76 -1.77
C ALA A 238 -7.16 -10.83 -2.14
N VAL A 239 -7.46 -9.54 -2.27
CA VAL A 239 -6.45 -8.47 -2.34
C VAL A 239 -6.74 -7.49 -1.20
N ILE A 240 -5.75 -7.26 -0.35
CA ILE A 240 -5.87 -6.53 0.92
C ILE A 240 -4.94 -5.30 0.95
N ASP A 241 -5.01 -4.51 2.02
CA ASP A 241 -4.16 -3.34 2.25
C ASP A 241 -4.25 -2.27 1.13
N CYS A 242 -5.46 -2.05 0.62
CA CYS A 242 -5.78 -0.90 -0.22
C CYS A 242 -5.50 0.40 0.54
N LEU A 243 -4.75 1.31 -0.10
CA LEU A 243 -4.20 2.51 0.51
C LEU A 243 -5.30 3.44 1.06
N GLU A 244 -5.45 3.55 2.36
CA GLU A 244 -6.64 4.15 2.99
C GLU A 244 -6.59 5.66 3.19
N PHE A 245 -5.41 6.27 3.16
CA PHE A 245 -5.22 7.62 3.68
C PHE A 245 -5.17 8.74 2.65
N ALA A 246 -4.88 8.43 1.38
CA ALA A 246 -4.72 9.42 0.32
C ALA A 246 -5.46 8.97 -0.95
N ARG A 247 -6.66 9.50 -1.16
CA ARG A 247 -7.53 9.11 -2.29
C ARG A 247 -6.86 9.38 -3.62
N GLU A 248 -6.21 10.53 -3.74
CA GLU A 248 -5.47 10.95 -4.92
C GLU A 248 -4.43 9.93 -5.36
N LEU A 249 -3.80 9.19 -4.44
CA LEU A 249 -2.84 8.13 -4.78
C LEU A 249 -3.52 6.87 -5.31
N ARG A 250 -4.81 6.64 -4.98
CA ARG A 250 -5.63 5.55 -5.54
C ARG A 250 -6.28 5.91 -6.87
N VAL A 251 -6.49 7.19 -7.16
CA VAL A 251 -7.04 7.65 -8.45
C VAL A 251 -5.97 7.45 -9.51
N ALA A 252 -5.95 6.29 -10.13
CA ALA A 252 -4.89 5.88 -11.02
C ALA A 252 -5.47 5.16 -12.22
N ASP A 253 -4.61 5.04 -13.20
CA ASP A 253 -4.87 4.30 -14.39
C ASP A 253 -4.87 2.78 -14.11
N MET A 254 -5.84 2.05 -14.67
CA MET A 254 -5.92 0.59 -14.47
C MET A 254 -4.64 -0.12 -14.92
N ALA A 255 -4.06 0.28 -16.05
CA ALA A 255 -2.83 -0.29 -16.56
C ALA A 255 -1.61 0.08 -15.70
N ASP A 256 -1.56 1.27 -15.11
CA ASP A 256 -0.54 1.64 -14.12
C ASP A 256 -0.59 0.73 -12.88
N GLU A 257 -1.78 0.40 -12.38
CA GLU A 257 -1.93 -0.52 -11.24
C GLU A 257 -1.39 -1.93 -11.55
N LEU A 258 -1.68 -2.47 -12.74
CA LEU A 258 -1.18 -3.78 -13.18
C LEU A 258 0.32 -3.73 -13.53
N ALA A 259 0.78 -2.64 -14.13
CA ALA A 259 2.20 -2.40 -14.39
C ALA A 259 3.00 -2.34 -13.08
N PHE A 260 2.44 -1.73 -12.04
CA PHE A 260 3.06 -1.70 -10.72
C PHE A 260 3.15 -3.10 -10.09
N LEU A 261 2.07 -3.91 -10.18
CA LEU A 261 2.12 -5.29 -9.70
C LEU A 261 3.16 -6.12 -10.48
N ALA A 262 3.26 -5.92 -11.79
CA ALA A 262 4.25 -6.59 -12.63
C ALA A 262 5.69 -6.21 -12.24
N LEU A 263 5.97 -4.92 -12.05
CA LEU A 263 7.25 -4.42 -11.52
C LEU A 263 7.61 -5.08 -10.17
N GLU A 264 6.65 -5.20 -9.26
CA GLU A 264 6.92 -5.81 -7.95
C GLU A 264 7.14 -7.33 -8.05
N CYS A 265 6.54 -8.02 -9.03
CA CYS A 265 6.85 -9.42 -9.31
C CYS A 265 8.28 -9.58 -9.88
N GLU A 266 8.67 -8.70 -10.80
CA GLU A 266 10.03 -8.63 -11.36
C GLU A 266 11.07 -8.38 -10.28
N ARG A 267 10.84 -7.42 -9.38
CA ARG A 267 11.68 -7.16 -8.21
C ARG A 267 11.87 -8.38 -7.30
N LEU A 268 10.87 -9.27 -7.24
CA LEU A 268 10.96 -10.52 -6.48
C LEU A 268 11.60 -11.67 -7.29
N GLY A 269 12.09 -11.40 -8.51
CA GLY A 269 12.75 -12.37 -9.38
C GLY A 269 11.81 -13.15 -10.29
N ALA A 270 10.57 -12.66 -10.51
CA ALA A 270 9.56 -13.32 -11.34
C ALA A 270 9.01 -12.40 -12.44
N ALA A 271 9.90 -11.89 -13.29
CA ALA A 271 9.53 -11.07 -14.46
C ALA A 271 8.50 -11.78 -15.37
N GLU A 272 8.64 -13.09 -15.58
CA GLU A 272 7.68 -13.89 -16.37
C GLU A 272 6.25 -13.85 -15.81
N ALA A 273 6.11 -13.76 -14.48
CA ALA A 273 4.81 -13.59 -13.83
C ALA A 273 4.25 -12.18 -14.07
N GLY A 274 5.10 -11.16 -14.04
CA GLY A 274 4.74 -9.78 -14.43
C GLY A 274 4.26 -9.71 -15.88
N ASP A 275 4.97 -10.33 -16.81
CA ASP A 275 4.54 -10.39 -18.21
C ASP A 275 3.22 -11.14 -18.38
N ALA A 276 3.04 -12.24 -17.63
CA ALA A 276 1.78 -12.98 -17.63
C ALA A 276 0.62 -12.14 -17.10
N ILE A 277 0.86 -11.28 -16.09
CA ILE A 277 -0.14 -10.34 -15.59
C ILE A 277 -0.57 -9.37 -16.69
N LEU A 278 0.39 -8.72 -17.36
CA LEU A 278 0.11 -7.73 -18.40
C LEU A 278 -0.55 -8.35 -19.63
N ARG A 279 -0.11 -9.54 -20.06
CA ARG A 279 -0.76 -10.29 -21.15
C ARG A 279 -2.20 -10.68 -20.81
N SER A 280 -2.44 -11.15 -19.59
CA SER A 280 -3.79 -11.54 -19.14
C SER A 280 -4.68 -10.30 -19.02
N TYR A 281 -4.15 -9.17 -18.57
CA TYR A 281 -4.89 -7.91 -18.50
C TYR A 281 -5.37 -7.48 -19.88
N ARG A 282 -4.47 -7.47 -20.87
CA ARG A 282 -4.81 -7.15 -22.26
C ARG A 282 -5.91 -8.07 -22.80
N LEU A 283 -5.76 -9.37 -22.58
CA LEU A 283 -6.71 -10.38 -23.05
C LEU A 283 -8.10 -10.19 -22.44
N LEU A 284 -8.17 -9.98 -21.12
CA LEU A 284 -9.44 -9.98 -20.36
C LEU A 284 -10.16 -8.63 -20.39
N SER A 285 -9.42 -7.53 -20.42
CA SER A 285 -9.99 -6.18 -20.41
C SER A 285 -10.25 -5.60 -21.80
N GLY A 286 -9.57 -6.15 -22.83
CA GLY A 286 -9.50 -5.54 -24.16
C GLY A 286 -8.74 -4.21 -24.22
N ASP A 287 -8.12 -3.79 -23.11
CA ASP A 287 -7.27 -2.60 -23.03
C ASP A 287 -5.83 -2.97 -23.35
N ASP A 288 -5.28 -2.38 -24.40
CA ASP A 288 -3.96 -2.72 -24.95
C ASP A 288 -3.03 -1.49 -24.95
N PRO A 289 -2.60 -1.01 -23.77
CA PRO A 289 -1.64 0.08 -23.69
C PRO A 289 -0.31 -0.34 -24.32
N PRO A 290 0.31 0.53 -25.13
CA PRO A 290 1.56 0.20 -25.79
C PRO A 290 2.70 0.03 -24.77
N ALA A 291 3.66 -0.84 -25.07
CA ALA A 291 4.76 -1.17 -24.16
C ALA A 291 5.50 0.08 -23.60
N PRO A 292 5.80 1.12 -24.39
CA PRO A 292 6.42 2.34 -23.84
C PRO A 292 5.64 3.00 -22.69
N LEU A 293 4.30 2.96 -22.73
CA LEU A 293 3.47 3.51 -21.66
C LEU A 293 3.55 2.66 -20.39
N LEU A 294 3.54 1.33 -20.54
CA LEU A 294 3.68 0.40 -19.40
C LEU A 294 5.04 0.56 -18.71
N HIS A 295 6.12 0.61 -19.50
CA HIS A 295 7.47 0.85 -19.00
C HIS A 295 7.60 2.23 -18.33
N PHE A 296 6.96 3.27 -18.88
CA PHE A 296 6.90 4.58 -18.22
C PHE A 296 6.23 4.51 -16.83
N TYR A 297 5.09 3.81 -16.70
CA TYR A 297 4.44 3.59 -15.41
C TYR A 297 5.34 2.83 -14.43
N GLN A 298 5.95 1.73 -14.86
CA GLN A 298 6.88 0.94 -14.04
C GLN A 298 8.04 1.79 -13.55
N SER A 299 8.64 2.61 -14.43
CA SER A 299 9.74 3.50 -14.06
C SER A 299 9.32 4.54 -13.01
N CYS A 300 8.17 5.21 -13.19
CA CYS A 300 7.67 6.20 -12.21
C CYS A 300 7.38 5.54 -10.83
N ARG A 301 6.80 4.34 -10.84
CA ARG A 301 6.49 3.57 -9.63
C ARG A 301 7.77 3.13 -8.93
N ALA A 302 8.77 2.67 -9.67
CA ALA A 302 10.09 2.32 -9.16
C ALA A 302 10.76 3.52 -8.45
N SER A 303 10.79 4.71 -9.08
CA SER A 303 11.30 5.93 -8.44
C SER A 303 10.57 6.26 -7.13
N THR A 304 9.24 6.08 -7.10
CA THR A 304 8.43 6.30 -5.88
C THR A 304 8.79 5.32 -4.77
N ARG A 305 9.05 4.06 -5.12
CA ARG A 305 9.46 3.05 -4.14
C ARG A 305 10.90 3.27 -3.66
N ALA A 306 11.79 3.77 -4.51
CA ALA A 306 13.12 4.21 -4.11
C ALA A 306 13.02 5.33 -3.06
N VAL A 307 12.19 6.35 -3.30
CA VAL A 307 11.89 7.41 -2.34
C VAL A 307 11.36 6.87 -1.01
N ILE A 308 10.39 5.94 -1.05
CA ILE A 308 9.86 5.35 0.18
C ILE A 308 10.94 4.58 0.95
N ALA A 309 11.81 3.83 0.24
CA ALA A 309 12.93 3.13 0.84
C ALA A 309 13.94 4.10 1.49
N THR A 310 14.24 5.25 0.87
CA THR A 310 15.14 6.25 1.45
C THR A 310 14.53 6.95 2.66
N ARG A 311 13.21 7.19 2.69
CA ARG A 311 12.50 7.73 3.87
C ARG A 311 12.66 6.86 5.10
N HIS A 312 12.69 5.53 4.98
CA HIS A 312 12.98 4.65 6.11
C HIS A 312 14.35 4.95 6.73
N LEU A 313 15.32 5.39 5.94
CA LEU A 313 16.65 5.73 6.41
C LEU A 313 16.70 7.10 7.15
N LEU A 314 15.61 7.87 7.19
CA LEU A 314 15.49 9.08 8.03
C LEU A 314 15.23 8.73 9.50
N ASP A 315 14.64 7.58 9.76
CA ASP A 315 14.46 7.05 11.11
C ASP A 315 15.83 6.65 11.70
N SER A 316 16.13 7.12 12.90
CA SER A 316 17.40 6.83 13.59
C SER A 316 17.61 5.32 13.78
N LYS A 317 16.54 4.53 13.91
CA LYS A 317 16.57 3.07 14.01
C LYS A 317 17.12 2.39 12.75
N PHE A 318 16.92 3.01 11.58
CA PHE A 318 17.22 2.42 10.28
C PHE A 318 18.26 3.20 9.47
N ARG A 319 18.82 4.28 10.02
CA ARG A 319 19.71 5.23 9.33
C ARG A 319 20.84 4.58 8.50
N HIS A 320 21.42 3.50 9.01
CA HIS A 320 22.52 2.76 8.37
C HIS A 320 22.10 1.34 7.96
N SER A 321 20.80 1.10 7.76
CA SER A 321 20.28 -0.22 7.39
C SER A 321 20.71 -0.59 5.96
N PRO A 322 21.58 -1.60 5.78
CA PRO A 322 21.99 -2.02 4.44
C PRO A 322 20.81 -2.56 3.61
N HIS A 323 19.77 -3.04 4.29
CA HIS A 323 18.54 -3.51 3.63
C HIS A 323 17.84 -2.38 2.86
N TRP A 324 17.63 -1.23 3.50
CA TRP A 324 16.91 -0.12 2.88
C TRP A 324 17.74 0.61 1.82
N ILE A 325 19.06 0.68 2.00
CA ILE A 325 19.99 1.19 0.97
C ILE A 325 19.91 0.30 -0.28
N ARG A 326 20.12 -1.01 -0.14
CA ARG A 326 20.01 -1.94 -1.27
C ARG A 326 18.64 -1.90 -1.94
N ARG A 327 17.57 -1.77 -1.14
CA ARG A 327 16.21 -1.66 -1.68
C ARG A 327 16.02 -0.38 -2.48
N ALA A 328 16.54 0.76 -2.02
CA ALA A 328 16.50 2.00 -2.78
C ALA A 328 17.28 1.91 -4.09
N CYS A 329 18.53 1.42 -4.05
CA CYS A 329 19.36 1.24 -5.24
C CYS A 329 18.69 0.31 -6.27
N HIS A 330 18.16 -0.82 -5.82
CA HIS A 330 17.51 -1.77 -6.73
C HIS A 330 16.26 -1.18 -7.41
N TYR A 331 15.49 -0.35 -6.72
CA TYR A 331 14.39 0.37 -7.36
C TYR A 331 14.87 1.45 -8.34
N LEU A 332 16.02 2.07 -8.13
CA LEU A 332 16.60 3.00 -9.10
C LEU A 332 17.07 2.26 -10.37
N GLU A 333 17.72 1.10 -10.21
CA GLU A 333 18.10 0.23 -11.33
C GLU A 333 16.89 -0.15 -12.18
N LEU A 334 15.81 -0.64 -11.55
CA LEU A 334 14.55 -0.93 -12.25
C LEU A 334 13.98 0.33 -12.94
N ALA A 335 14.03 1.48 -12.27
CA ALA A 335 13.53 2.72 -12.86
C ALA A 335 14.31 3.12 -14.13
N GLU A 336 15.63 2.94 -14.13
CA GLU A 336 16.53 3.18 -15.26
C GLU A 336 16.30 2.19 -16.41
N GLU A 337 16.16 0.90 -16.09
CA GLU A 337 15.87 -0.15 -17.09
C GLU A 337 14.55 0.10 -17.80
N HIS A 338 13.46 0.33 -17.04
CA HIS A 338 12.17 0.60 -17.66
C HIS A 338 12.13 1.94 -18.40
N ILE A 339 12.79 3.01 -17.91
CA ILE A 339 12.76 4.28 -18.67
C ILE A 339 13.53 4.18 -20.00
N ALA A 340 14.59 3.37 -20.05
CA ALA A 340 15.31 3.09 -21.29
C ALA A 340 14.39 2.37 -22.29
N CYS A 341 13.63 1.36 -21.85
CA CYS A 341 12.64 0.67 -22.69
C CYS A 341 11.48 1.58 -23.13
N ALA A 342 11.08 2.55 -22.30
CA ALA A 342 10.03 3.51 -22.67
C ALA A 342 10.48 4.54 -23.71
N CYS A 343 11.79 4.80 -23.80
CA CYS A 343 12.39 5.75 -24.73
C CYS A 343 12.93 5.11 -26.02
N ALA A 344 13.04 3.78 -26.06
CA ALA A 344 13.48 2.99 -27.22
C ALA A 344 12.36 2.88 -28.28
#